data_AF-A0A2G7HM43-F1
#
_entry.id   AF-A0A2G7HM43-F1
#
_cell.length_a   1.000
_cell.length_b   1.000
_cell.length_c   1.000
_cell.angle_alpha   90.00
_cell.angle_beta   90.00
_cell.angle_gamma   90.00
#
_symmetry.space_group_name_H-M   'P 1'
#
loop_
_entity.id
_entity.type
_entity.pdbx_description
1 polymer ?
#
loop_
_entity_poly.entity_id
_entity_poly.type
_entity_poly.pdbx_seq_one_letter_code
_entity_poly.pdbx_strand_id
1 'polypeptide(L)'
;MYIQNQYQNLCNLLMSGCIPQPIRDGAGATDTGPRDILRDLENPDMLVPPSTDTGVIPNLKFSFSDTNMTIRPGGWSREITARELPVATTMAGVNMRLTPGGVREVHWHQQSEWSYMLKGRARITAVDDRGRNFIADIGPGDLWFFPPLFPHSIQGLEEGCEFLLLFDDGNFSDLLTFSLSEFFAHYPKDVLAANFGVTKNCFNSLPEGQVYIYQDTIPGPLESEAIESPYGTIPQSYKHSLLAQKPMTTPGGSVRIADTSNFPVAKTTAAALVEIKPGGMREIHWHPNDEFQYFLTGQSRMTVFADTGASRTFDYRAGDVGYVPTGYGHYVQNIGNETVWFLEAFRSDRFKSISLSQMMAITPKQLIASNLNVGPGFLNALSRSKFQCSVGPCFHQTECSD
;
A
#
# COMPACT_ATOMS: atom_id res chain seq x y z
N MET A 1 8.02 -11.02 8.72
CA MET A 1 9.17 -10.84 7.80
C MET A 1 10.22 -9.98 8.49
N TYR A 2 11.38 -10.53 8.85
CA TYR A 2 12.46 -9.74 9.43
C TYR A 2 13.22 -9.02 8.30
N ILE A 3 13.17 -7.69 8.32
CA ILE A 3 13.83 -6.78 7.37
C ILE A 3 15.30 -6.62 7.78
N GLN A 4 16.15 -7.57 7.39
CA GLN A 4 17.61 -7.47 7.60
C GLN A 4 18.35 -8.04 6.38
N ASN A 5 18.44 -7.25 5.30
CA ASN A 5 19.57 -7.22 4.34
C ASN A 5 19.37 -6.35 3.06
N GLN A 6 18.32 -5.53 2.98
CA GLN A 6 17.86 -4.88 1.74
C GLN A 6 18.87 -3.95 1.01
N TYR A 7 19.99 -3.59 1.65
CA TYR A 7 20.93 -2.59 1.12
C TYR A 7 22.30 -3.15 0.74
N GLN A 8 22.53 -4.47 0.79
CA GLN A 8 23.87 -5.03 0.57
C GLN A 8 24.44 -4.66 -0.83
N ASN A 9 23.60 -4.66 -1.87
CA ASN A 9 24.02 -4.26 -3.22
C ASN A 9 24.39 -2.77 -3.31
N LEU A 10 23.61 -1.89 -2.66
CA LEU A 10 23.89 -0.46 -2.61
C LEU A 10 25.20 -0.18 -1.88
N CYS A 11 25.42 -0.84 -0.73
CA CYS A 11 26.67 -0.76 0.02
C CYS A 11 27.87 -1.21 -0.83
N ASN A 12 27.73 -2.31 -1.58
CA ASN A 12 28.81 -2.79 -2.47
C ASN A 12 29.14 -1.78 -3.58
N LEU A 13 28.11 -1.18 -4.21
CA LEU A 13 28.31 -0.16 -5.25
C LEU A 13 29.04 1.07 -4.69
N LEU A 14 28.65 1.54 -3.51
CA LEU A 14 29.31 2.65 -2.82
C LEU A 14 30.77 2.33 -2.47
N MET A 15 31.03 1.13 -1.94
CA MET A 15 32.39 0.68 -1.60
C MET A 15 33.28 0.50 -2.84
N SER A 16 32.69 0.20 -3.99
CA SER A 16 33.43 0.05 -5.26
C SER A 16 33.84 1.38 -5.92
N GLY A 17 33.27 2.51 -5.47
CA GLY A 17 33.48 3.82 -6.11
C GLY A 17 32.82 3.94 -7.50
N CYS A 18 31.91 3.02 -7.86
CA CYS A 18 31.19 3.07 -9.12
C CYS A 18 30.16 4.22 -9.11
N ILE A 19 30.37 5.21 -9.97
CA ILE A 19 29.45 6.33 -10.16
C ILE A 19 28.62 6.06 -11.43
N PRO A 20 27.30 5.80 -11.32
CA PRO A 20 26.48 5.47 -12.47
C PRO A 20 26.32 6.68 -13.40
N GLN A 21 26.33 6.42 -14.70
CA GLN A 21 26.24 7.43 -15.75
C GLN A 21 25.03 7.15 -16.63
N PRO A 22 24.32 8.20 -17.10
CA PRO A 22 23.16 8.05 -17.98
C PRO A 22 23.59 7.74 -19.42
N ILE A 23 24.22 6.57 -19.64
CA ILE A 23 24.79 6.13 -20.91
C ILE A 23 24.27 4.73 -21.24
N ARG A 24 23.81 4.55 -22.48
CA ARG A 24 23.31 3.26 -23.00
C ARG A 24 23.58 3.15 -24.50
N ASP A 25 24.22 2.08 -24.94
CA ASP A 25 24.37 1.72 -26.37
C ASP A 25 24.82 2.86 -27.30
N GLY A 26 25.78 3.68 -26.85
CA GLY A 26 26.31 4.82 -27.61
C GLY A 26 25.47 6.10 -27.54
N ALA A 27 24.36 6.09 -26.80
CA ALA A 27 23.57 7.27 -26.45
C ALA A 27 23.84 7.74 -25.01
N GLY A 28 23.57 9.01 -24.74
CA GLY A 28 23.79 9.65 -23.43
C GLY A 28 25.16 10.30 -23.29
N ALA A 29 25.49 10.75 -22.08
CA ALA A 29 26.76 11.38 -21.74
C ALA A 29 27.07 11.21 -20.25
N THR A 30 28.30 11.54 -19.83
CA THR A 30 28.61 11.63 -18.41
C THR A 30 27.88 12.81 -17.79
N ASP A 31 27.26 12.62 -16.62
CA ASP A 31 26.67 13.69 -15.83
C ASP A 31 27.65 14.10 -14.73
N THR A 32 28.41 15.15 -15.05
CA THR A 32 29.49 15.71 -14.23
C THR A 32 29.02 16.88 -13.36
N GLY A 33 27.73 17.22 -13.38
CA GLY A 33 27.17 18.29 -12.57
C GLY A 33 26.96 17.88 -11.11
N PRO A 34 26.57 18.83 -10.23
CA PRO A 34 26.12 18.49 -8.88
C PRO A 34 24.86 17.62 -8.93
N ARG A 35 24.90 16.43 -8.33
CA ARG A 35 23.82 15.43 -8.37
C ARG A 35 23.84 14.54 -7.13
N ASP A 36 22.73 13.85 -6.88
CA ASP A 36 22.59 12.88 -5.77
C ASP A 36 22.88 11.46 -6.25
N ILE A 37 24.14 11.05 -6.09
CA ILE A 37 24.63 9.72 -6.51
C ILE A 37 23.90 8.59 -5.77
N LEU A 38 23.42 8.82 -4.55
CA LEU A 38 22.66 7.80 -3.84
C LEU A 38 21.36 7.57 -4.60
N ARG A 39 20.56 8.60 -4.87
CA ARG A 39 19.31 8.50 -5.65
C ARG A 39 19.52 7.92 -7.06
N ASP A 40 20.66 8.16 -7.68
CA ASP A 40 20.97 7.58 -8.97
C ASP A 40 21.20 6.07 -8.91
N LEU A 41 21.91 5.60 -7.89
CA LEU A 41 22.02 4.18 -7.57
C LEU A 41 20.67 3.59 -7.15
N GLU A 42 19.77 4.42 -6.64
CA GLU A 42 18.43 4.01 -6.27
C GLU A 42 17.49 3.82 -7.48
N ASN A 43 17.75 4.51 -8.58
CA ASN A 43 16.86 4.56 -9.73
C ASN A 43 17.62 4.24 -11.04
N PRO A 44 18.21 3.04 -11.17
CA PRO A 44 19.00 2.69 -12.35
C PRO A 44 18.20 2.73 -13.66
N ASP A 45 16.93 2.29 -13.64
CA ASP A 45 16.03 2.30 -14.79
C ASP A 45 15.31 3.66 -14.98
N MET A 46 15.56 4.65 -14.12
CA MET A 46 15.19 6.05 -14.39
C MET A 46 16.39 6.87 -14.89
N LEU A 47 17.59 6.62 -14.36
CA LEU A 47 18.83 7.25 -14.82
C LEU A 47 19.21 6.76 -16.23
N VAL A 48 19.09 5.44 -16.45
CA VAL A 48 19.28 4.80 -17.75
C VAL A 48 18.00 4.03 -18.08
N PRO A 49 16.96 4.71 -18.62
CA PRO A 49 15.70 4.06 -18.94
C PRO A 49 15.86 2.91 -19.93
N PRO A 50 14.87 2.02 -20.07
CA PRO A 50 14.79 1.12 -21.23
C PRO A 50 14.73 1.90 -22.56
N SER A 51 15.21 1.30 -23.65
CA SER A 51 15.18 1.95 -24.98
C SER A 51 13.78 2.10 -25.55
N THR A 52 12.82 1.39 -24.97
CA THR A 52 11.41 1.39 -25.32
C THR A 52 10.59 2.44 -24.56
N ASP A 53 11.17 3.15 -23.60
CA ASP A 53 10.51 4.27 -22.93
C ASP A 53 10.35 5.45 -23.89
N THR A 54 9.16 6.07 -23.92
CA THR A 54 8.85 7.17 -24.83
C THR A 54 7.69 8.04 -24.33
N GLY A 55 7.64 9.29 -24.80
CA GLY A 55 6.57 10.21 -24.47
C GLY A 55 6.62 10.73 -23.03
N VAL A 56 5.47 11.21 -22.56
CA VAL A 56 5.34 11.88 -21.26
C VAL A 56 4.35 11.11 -20.40
N ILE A 57 4.84 10.61 -19.26
CA ILE A 57 4.05 9.97 -18.21
C ILE A 57 4.25 10.82 -16.94
N PRO A 58 3.20 11.11 -16.15
CA PRO A 58 3.38 11.79 -14.87
C PRO A 58 4.31 10.99 -13.94
N ASN A 59 4.80 11.61 -12.87
CA ASN A 59 5.51 10.83 -11.86
C ASN A 59 4.55 9.81 -11.21
N LEU A 60 4.97 8.54 -11.15
CA LEU A 60 4.21 7.43 -10.60
C LEU A 60 4.86 6.82 -9.34
N LYS A 61 5.83 7.53 -8.76
CA LYS A 61 6.66 7.06 -7.65
C LYS A 61 6.82 8.16 -6.60
N PHE A 62 6.65 7.83 -5.33
CA PHE A 62 7.09 8.69 -4.23
C PHE A 62 7.59 7.84 -3.06
N SER A 63 8.53 8.34 -2.27
CA SER A 63 9.06 7.60 -1.10
C SER A 63 8.54 8.20 0.20
N PHE A 64 8.12 7.36 1.15
CA PHE A 64 7.76 7.84 2.48
C PHE A 64 8.94 8.51 3.20
N SER A 65 10.18 8.19 2.81
CA SER A 65 11.38 8.85 3.35
C SER A 65 11.50 10.32 2.96
N ASP A 66 10.79 10.75 1.91
CA ASP A 66 10.79 12.13 1.41
C ASP A 66 9.60 12.96 1.95
N THR A 67 8.83 12.41 2.88
CA THR A 67 7.64 13.06 3.46
C THR A 67 7.96 13.74 4.79
N ASN A 68 7.13 14.72 5.16
CA ASN A 68 7.20 15.32 6.49
C ASN A 68 6.75 14.32 7.57
N MET A 69 7.45 14.32 8.71
CA MET A 69 7.14 13.48 9.86
C MET A 69 6.35 14.26 10.91
N THR A 70 5.19 13.73 11.31
CA THR A 70 4.49 14.16 12.51
C THR A 70 4.96 13.31 13.68
N ILE A 71 5.66 13.93 14.64
CA ILE A 71 6.24 13.23 15.79
C ILE A 71 5.53 13.69 17.06
N ARG A 72 5.06 12.72 17.86
CA ARG A 72 4.36 12.95 19.13
C ARG A 72 4.86 11.98 20.21
N PRO A 73 4.70 12.30 21.51
CA PRO A 73 4.81 11.28 22.54
C PRO A 73 3.87 10.12 22.20
N GLY A 74 4.37 8.89 22.18
CA GLY A 74 3.57 7.71 21.80
C GLY A 74 3.75 7.24 20.36
N GLY A 75 4.36 8.01 19.46
CA GLY A 75 4.55 7.56 18.08
C GLY A 75 4.87 8.62 17.03
N TRP A 76 4.72 8.23 15.78
CA TRP A 76 4.85 9.12 14.63
C TRP A 76 3.94 8.68 13.48
N SER A 77 3.68 9.61 12.57
CA SER A 77 3.02 9.36 11.30
C SER A 77 3.66 10.18 10.18
N ARG A 78 3.39 9.76 8.96
CA ARG A 78 3.73 10.46 7.72
C ARG A 78 2.79 10.01 6.61
N GLU A 79 2.55 10.86 5.63
CA GLU A 79 1.54 10.63 4.60
C GLU A 79 2.08 10.88 3.18
N ILE A 80 1.57 10.10 2.23
CA ILE A 80 1.69 10.35 0.79
C ILE A 80 0.27 10.49 0.26
N THR A 81 -0.02 11.68 -0.23
CA THR A 81 -1.33 12.09 -0.72
C THR A 81 -1.18 12.64 -2.14
N ALA A 82 -2.27 13.15 -2.72
CA ALA A 82 -2.22 13.87 -3.99
C ALA A 82 -1.33 15.13 -3.93
N ARG A 83 -0.93 15.61 -2.74
CA ARG A 83 0.06 16.71 -2.60
C ARG A 83 1.48 16.24 -2.96
N GLU A 84 1.85 15.03 -2.56
CA GLU A 84 3.17 14.44 -2.80
C GLU A 84 3.22 13.71 -4.14
N LEU A 85 2.16 12.96 -4.46
CA LEU A 85 2.01 12.18 -5.69
C LEU A 85 0.70 12.56 -6.40
N PRO A 86 0.66 13.65 -7.20
CA PRO A 86 -0.58 14.22 -7.75
C PRO A 86 -1.41 13.31 -8.65
N VAL A 87 -0.82 12.24 -9.19
CA VAL A 87 -1.56 11.22 -9.94
C VAL A 87 -2.46 10.37 -9.04
N ALA A 88 -2.13 10.24 -7.75
CA ALA A 88 -2.81 9.41 -6.76
C ALA A 88 -4.09 10.11 -6.22
N THR A 89 -5.09 10.27 -7.10
CA THR A 89 -6.30 11.05 -6.76
C THR A 89 -7.37 10.24 -6.04
N THR A 90 -7.39 8.91 -6.20
CA THR A 90 -8.44 8.06 -5.63
C THR A 90 -8.08 7.44 -4.29
N MET A 91 -6.80 7.45 -3.91
CA MET A 91 -6.33 6.87 -2.65
C MET A 91 -5.13 7.64 -2.09
N ALA A 92 -5.04 7.71 -0.77
CA ALA A 92 -3.88 8.24 -0.04
C ALA A 92 -3.35 7.19 0.95
N GLY A 93 -2.06 7.26 1.25
CA GLY A 93 -1.39 6.35 2.18
C GLY A 93 -0.80 7.06 3.40
N VAL A 94 -0.98 6.49 4.59
CA VAL A 94 -0.33 6.93 5.82
C VAL A 94 0.50 5.79 6.38
N ASN A 95 1.76 6.05 6.68
CA ASN A 95 2.60 5.14 7.45
C ASN A 95 2.69 5.68 8.88
N MET A 96 2.23 4.87 9.83
CA MET A 96 2.14 5.26 11.24
C MET A 96 2.79 4.20 12.12
N ARG A 97 3.38 4.67 13.20
CA ARG A 97 4.02 3.85 14.24
C ARG A 97 3.60 4.34 15.62
N LEU A 98 3.23 3.39 16.47
CA LEU A 98 2.99 3.62 17.88
C LEU A 98 4.03 2.87 18.73
N THR A 99 4.48 3.50 19.81
CA THR A 99 5.31 2.86 20.85
C THR A 99 4.48 1.87 21.65
N PRO A 100 5.09 1.05 22.53
CA PRO A 100 4.32 0.25 23.48
C PRO A 100 3.40 1.15 24.33
N GLY A 101 2.08 0.88 24.31
CA GLY A 101 1.07 1.73 24.94
C GLY A 101 0.81 3.07 24.24
N GLY A 102 1.48 3.37 23.14
CA GLY A 102 1.19 4.56 22.33
C GLY A 102 -0.21 4.47 21.72
N VAL A 103 -0.95 5.56 21.70
CA VAL A 103 -2.35 5.60 21.25
C VAL A 103 -2.50 6.57 20.08
N ARG A 104 -3.11 6.10 18.99
CA ARG A 104 -3.85 6.96 18.07
C ARG A 104 -5.23 7.19 18.67
N GLU A 105 -5.49 8.45 18.99
CA GLU A 105 -6.69 8.93 19.68
C GLU A 105 -8.01 8.40 19.05
N VAL A 106 -9.10 8.36 19.83
CA VAL A 106 -10.45 8.14 19.30
C VAL A 106 -10.81 9.22 18.28
N HIS A 107 -11.04 8.81 17.04
CA HIS A 107 -11.31 9.73 15.94
C HIS A 107 -12.21 9.10 14.89
N TRP A 108 -12.68 9.91 13.94
CA TRP A 108 -13.39 9.48 12.73
C TRP A 108 -13.05 10.40 11.56
N HIS A 109 -13.40 9.97 10.35
CA HIS A 109 -13.20 10.72 9.12
C HIS A 109 -14.24 10.30 8.07
N GLN A 110 -14.38 11.12 7.01
CA GLN A 110 -15.36 10.89 5.94
C GLN A 110 -14.98 9.71 5.04
N GLN A 111 -13.70 9.41 4.94
CA GLN A 111 -13.15 8.32 4.15
C GLN A 111 -13.34 6.99 4.89
N SER A 112 -13.34 5.90 4.14
CA SER A 112 -13.05 4.58 4.70
C SER A 112 -11.56 4.45 5.01
N GLU A 113 -11.22 3.61 5.97
CA GLU A 113 -9.83 3.28 6.29
C GLU A 113 -9.61 1.78 6.10
N TRP A 114 -8.63 1.40 5.29
CA TRP A 114 -8.14 0.03 5.16
C TRP A 114 -6.69 -0.01 5.65
N SER A 115 -6.25 -1.10 6.26
CA SER A 115 -4.87 -1.20 6.75
C SER A 115 -4.14 -2.49 6.43
N TYR A 116 -2.82 -2.42 6.56
CA TYR A 116 -1.94 -3.58 6.65
C TYR A 116 -0.96 -3.42 7.81
N MET A 117 -0.98 -4.36 8.77
CA MET A 117 -0.07 -4.35 9.91
C MET A 117 1.33 -4.80 9.49
N LEU A 118 2.31 -3.91 9.56
CA LEU A 118 3.68 -4.16 9.11
C LEU A 118 4.51 -4.84 10.21
N LYS A 119 4.45 -4.31 11.44
CA LYS A 119 5.21 -4.79 12.59
C LYS A 119 4.44 -4.64 13.90
N GLY A 120 4.83 -5.47 14.87
CA GLY A 120 4.31 -5.42 16.23
C GLY A 120 2.83 -5.77 16.30
N ARG A 121 2.15 -5.31 17.35
CA ARG A 121 0.73 -5.58 17.58
C ARG A 121 0.02 -4.35 18.11
N ALA A 122 -1.25 -4.22 17.77
CA ALA A 122 -2.11 -3.14 18.25
C ALA A 122 -3.46 -3.69 18.69
N ARG A 123 -4.11 -3.01 19.63
CA ARG A 123 -5.55 -3.14 19.87
C ARG A 123 -6.27 -2.07 19.07
N ILE A 124 -7.32 -2.46 18.37
CA ILE A 124 -8.23 -1.55 17.69
C ILE A 124 -9.60 -1.57 18.36
N THR A 125 -10.27 -0.42 18.35
CA THR A 125 -11.67 -0.30 18.76
C THR A 125 -12.48 0.38 17.65
N ALA A 126 -13.77 0.06 17.54
CA ALA A 126 -14.71 0.79 16.69
C ALA A 126 -16.13 0.76 17.28
N VAL A 127 -16.94 1.76 16.95
CA VAL A 127 -18.38 1.80 17.27
C VAL A 127 -19.17 2.11 16.01
N ASP A 128 -20.26 1.38 15.77
CA ASP A 128 -21.14 1.60 14.61
C ASP A 128 -22.33 2.54 14.89
N ASP A 129 -23.09 2.83 13.84
CA ASP A 129 -24.31 3.65 13.86
C ASP A 129 -25.48 3.06 14.67
N ARG A 130 -25.31 1.87 15.25
CA ARG A 130 -26.26 1.21 16.16
C ARG A 130 -25.77 1.15 17.60
N GLY A 131 -24.63 1.78 17.92
CA GLY A 131 -24.05 1.77 19.25
C GLY A 131 -23.41 0.43 19.64
N ARG A 132 -23.12 -0.43 18.67
CA ARG A 132 -22.42 -1.71 18.88
C ARG A 132 -20.93 -1.48 18.79
N ASN A 133 -20.16 -2.19 19.61
CA ASN A 133 -18.70 -2.07 19.60
C ASN A 133 -18.02 -3.27 18.92
N PHE A 134 -16.79 -3.01 18.49
CA PHE A 134 -15.83 -4.01 18.04
C PHE A 134 -14.48 -3.70 18.69
N ILE A 135 -13.86 -4.71 19.29
CA ILE A 135 -12.54 -4.61 19.91
C ILE A 135 -11.75 -5.83 19.47
N ALA A 136 -10.54 -5.64 18.93
CA ALA A 136 -9.70 -6.74 18.49
C ALA A 136 -8.21 -6.40 18.59
N ASP A 137 -7.39 -7.42 18.85
CA ASP A 137 -5.95 -7.32 18.69
C ASP A 137 -5.54 -7.69 17.26
N ILE A 138 -4.62 -6.93 16.67
CA ILE A 138 -4.15 -7.02 15.28
C ILE A 138 -2.64 -7.26 15.31
N GLY A 139 -2.14 -8.22 14.53
CA GLY A 139 -0.71 -8.53 14.40
C GLY A 139 -0.20 -8.48 12.96
N PRO A 140 1.10 -8.76 12.73
CA PRO A 140 1.71 -8.56 11.42
C PRO A 140 1.03 -9.37 10.31
N GLY A 141 0.65 -8.69 9.24
CA GLY A 141 -0.08 -9.28 8.11
C GLY A 141 -1.58 -9.48 8.32
N ASP A 142 -2.12 -9.03 9.45
CA ASP A 142 -3.55 -8.77 9.58
C ASP A 142 -3.90 -7.42 8.93
N LEU A 143 -5.18 -7.28 8.58
CA LEU A 143 -5.82 -6.07 8.07
C LEU A 143 -6.89 -5.63 9.06
N TRP A 144 -7.23 -4.34 9.02
CA TRP A 144 -8.55 -3.89 9.41
C TRP A 144 -9.21 -3.04 8.33
N PHE A 145 -10.53 -2.86 8.48
CA PHE A 145 -11.31 -1.94 7.67
C PHE A 145 -12.33 -1.23 8.55
N PHE A 146 -12.30 0.11 8.54
CA PHE A 146 -13.32 0.95 9.17
C PHE A 146 -14.19 1.61 8.11
N PRO A 147 -15.52 1.42 8.17
CA PRO A 147 -16.44 2.16 7.33
C PRO A 147 -16.35 3.68 7.56
N PRO A 148 -16.73 4.50 6.55
CA PRO A 148 -16.83 5.94 6.69
C PRO A 148 -17.58 6.37 7.96
N LEU A 149 -17.05 7.39 8.64
CA LEU A 149 -17.65 8.05 9.81
C LEU A 149 -17.78 7.19 11.07
N PHE A 150 -17.32 5.93 11.09
CA PHE A 150 -17.38 5.11 12.28
C PHE A 150 -16.18 5.42 13.19
N PRO A 151 -16.39 5.91 14.43
CA PRO A 151 -15.30 6.26 15.31
C PRO A 151 -14.52 5.03 15.75
N HIS A 152 -13.20 5.18 15.80
CA HIS A 152 -12.26 4.11 16.12
C HIS A 152 -11.01 4.65 16.81
N SER A 153 -10.20 3.74 17.37
CA SER A 153 -8.91 4.04 17.97
C SER A 153 -7.92 2.90 17.75
N ILE A 154 -6.62 3.20 17.95
CA ILE A 154 -5.54 2.23 17.81
C ILE A 154 -4.57 2.41 18.97
N GLN A 155 -4.21 1.34 19.66
CA GLN A 155 -3.26 1.38 20.77
C GLN A 155 -2.19 0.29 20.59
N GLY A 156 -0.92 0.66 20.65
CA GLY A 156 0.20 -0.29 20.59
C GLY A 156 0.21 -1.21 21.82
N LEU A 157 0.39 -2.52 21.58
CA LEU A 157 0.58 -3.50 22.66
C LEU A 157 2.04 -3.49 23.15
N GLU A 158 2.50 -4.55 23.83
CA GLU A 158 3.84 -4.66 24.41
C GLU A 158 4.99 -4.39 23.43
N GLU A 159 4.83 -4.77 22.16
CA GLU A 159 5.85 -4.56 21.13
C GLU A 159 5.78 -3.17 20.45
N GLY A 160 4.73 -2.39 20.75
CA GLY A 160 4.27 -1.30 19.89
C GLY A 160 3.84 -1.82 18.52
N CYS A 161 3.69 -0.94 17.54
CA CYS A 161 3.27 -1.32 16.20
C CYS A 161 3.75 -0.35 15.13
N GLU A 162 3.72 -0.81 13.88
CA GLU A 162 3.87 0.00 12.68
C GLU A 162 2.96 -0.59 11.60
N PHE A 163 2.25 0.27 10.88
CA PHE A 163 1.24 -0.13 9.92
C PHE A 163 1.11 0.88 8.77
N LEU A 164 0.54 0.40 7.68
CA LEU A 164 0.10 1.22 6.55
C LEU A 164 -1.41 1.40 6.64
N LEU A 165 -1.89 2.63 6.50
CA LEU A 165 -3.30 2.97 6.32
C LEU A 165 -3.50 3.45 4.89
N LEU A 166 -4.63 3.07 4.30
CA LEU A 166 -5.09 3.52 3.00
C LEU A 166 -6.48 4.14 3.14
N PHE A 167 -6.64 5.33 2.58
CA PHE A 167 -7.89 6.08 2.57
C PHE A 167 -8.39 6.21 1.14
N ASP A 168 -9.70 6.09 0.92
CA ASP A 168 -10.32 6.09 -0.42
C ASP A 168 -10.57 7.50 -1.01
N ASP A 169 -9.66 8.42 -0.69
CA ASP A 169 -9.58 9.77 -1.24
C ASP A 169 -8.12 10.24 -1.26
N GLY A 170 -7.60 10.59 -2.44
CA GLY A 170 -6.22 11.07 -2.60
C GLY A 170 -5.94 12.40 -1.89
N ASN A 171 -6.97 13.19 -1.57
CA ASN A 171 -6.81 14.48 -0.89
C ASN A 171 -6.86 14.37 0.64
N PHE A 172 -6.95 13.16 1.19
CA PHE A 172 -6.94 12.93 2.62
C PHE A 172 -5.74 13.60 3.32
N SER A 173 -5.88 13.87 4.62
CA SER A 173 -4.75 14.16 5.50
C SER A 173 -5.07 13.62 6.89
N ASP A 174 -4.13 12.91 7.49
CA ASP A 174 -4.29 12.33 8.84
C ASP A 174 -4.33 13.42 9.92
N LEU A 175 -3.90 14.63 9.59
CA LEU A 175 -4.03 15.80 10.47
C LEU A 175 -5.42 16.42 10.43
N LEU A 176 -6.29 16.03 9.49
CA LEU A 176 -7.62 16.60 9.28
C LEU A 176 -8.75 15.63 9.65
N THR A 177 -8.47 14.66 10.53
CA THR A 177 -9.49 13.78 11.12
C THR A 177 -10.34 14.52 12.16
N PHE A 178 -11.57 14.08 12.39
CA PHE A 178 -12.35 14.52 13.55
C PHE A 178 -11.85 13.81 14.81
N SER A 179 -11.15 14.54 15.66
CA SER A 179 -10.60 14.03 16.92
C SER A 179 -11.53 14.32 18.09
N LEU A 180 -11.68 13.35 19.01
CA LEU A 180 -12.52 13.50 20.19
C LEU A 180 -12.10 14.68 21.09
N SER A 181 -10.81 14.83 21.34
CA SER A 181 -10.23 15.91 22.13
C SER A 181 -10.44 17.28 21.48
N GLU A 182 -10.19 17.40 20.17
CA GLU A 182 -10.45 18.60 19.38
C GLU A 182 -11.93 19.00 19.42
N PHE A 183 -12.83 18.01 19.28
CA PHE A 183 -14.27 18.22 19.37
C PHE A 183 -14.68 18.76 20.74
N PHE A 184 -14.17 18.17 21.82
CA PHE A 184 -14.45 18.63 23.19
C PHE A 184 -13.84 20.01 23.49
N ALA A 185 -12.67 20.32 22.95
CA ALA A 185 -12.01 21.62 23.12
C ALA A 185 -12.81 22.77 22.50
N HIS A 186 -13.54 22.50 21.41
CA HIS A 186 -14.23 23.53 20.62
C HIS A 186 -15.74 23.61 20.86
N TYR A 187 -16.29 22.80 21.77
CA TYR A 187 -17.69 22.91 22.19
C TYR A 187 -17.82 23.72 23.48
N PRO A 188 -18.86 24.59 23.60
CA PRO A 188 -19.11 25.29 24.86
C PRO A 188 -19.30 24.31 26.03
N LYS A 189 -18.58 24.54 27.13
CA LYS A 189 -18.62 23.67 28.32
C LYS A 189 -20.02 23.48 28.89
N ASP A 190 -20.91 24.47 28.73
CA ASP A 190 -22.31 24.39 29.14
C ASP A 190 -23.14 23.46 28.26
N VAL A 191 -22.86 23.42 26.95
CA VAL A 191 -23.47 22.44 26.03
C VAL A 191 -22.98 21.03 26.35
N LEU A 192 -21.67 20.84 26.59
CA LEU A 192 -21.13 19.55 27.02
C LEU A 192 -21.76 19.10 28.34
N ALA A 193 -21.84 20.00 29.33
CA ALA A 193 -22.48 19.73 30.61
C ALA A 193 -23.94 19.31 30.45
N ALA A 194 -24.71 20.00 29.61
CA ALA A 194 -26.09 19.63 29.30
C ALA A 194 -26.18 18.26 28.62
N ASN A 195 -25.30 17.96 27.65
CA ASN A 195 -25.30 16.70 26.90
C ASN A 195 -25.01 15.48 27.80
N PHE A 196 -24.04 15.60 28.71
CA PHE A 196 -23.62 14.50 29.58
C PHE A 196 -24.32 14.47 30.94
N GLY A 197 -25.19 15.44 31.25
CA GLY A 197 -25.88 15.52 32.54
C GLY A 197 -24.94 15.78 33.73
N VAL A 198 -23.83 16.48 33.51
CA VAL A 198 -22.80 16.78 34.52
C VAL A 198 -22.62 18.29 34.70
N THR A 199 -21.80 18.71 35.67
CA THR A 199 -21.49 20.14 35.86
C THR A 199 -20.39 20.61 34.91
N LYS A 200 -20.34 21.91 34.59
CA LYS A 200 -19.27 22.51 33.75
C LYS A 200 -17.86 22.24 34.30
N ASN A 201 -17.72 22.08 35.61
CA ASN A 201 -16.43 21.85 36.27
C ASN A 201 -15.79 20.51 35.88
N CYS A 202 -16.57 19.53 35.42
CA CYS A 202 -16.05 18.26 34.90
C CYS A 202 -15.16 18.44 33.67
N PHE A 203 -15.27 19.59 32.98
CA PHE A 203 -14.53 19.91 31.75
C PHE A 203 -13.41 20.93 31.97
N ASN A 204 -12.97 21.17 33.21
CA ASN A 204 -11.92 22.14 33.50
C ASN A 204 -10.51 21.69 33.09
N SER A 205 -10.32 20.37 32.92
CA SER A 205 -9.03 19.77 32.56
C SER A 205 -9.03 19.17 31.15
N LEU A 206 -9.95 19.60 30.27
CA LEU A 206 -9.94 19.18 28.88
C LEU A 206 -8.65 19.66 28.18
N PRO A 207 -8.12 18.89 27.22
CA PRO A 207 -7.11 19.39 26.29
C PRO A 207 -7.58 20.67 25.57
N GLU A 208 -6.65 21.54 25.21
CA GLU A 208 -6.94 22.78 24.44
C GLU A 208 -7.18 22.51 22.95
N GLY A 209 -6.92 21.28 22.48
CA GLY A 209 -7.12 20.85 21.11
C GLY A 209 -6.71 19.40 20.93
N GLN A 210 -6.45 19.02 19.68
CA GLN A 210 -6.15 17.67 19.24
C GLN A 210 -4.93 17.08 19.97
N VAL A 211 -5.12 15.95 20.65
CA VAL A 211 -3.99 15.17 21.21
C VAL A 211 -3.35 14.28 20.15
N TYR A 212 -4.14 13.79 19.18
CA TYR A 212 -3.74 13.07 17.97
C TYR A 212 -3.07 11.72 18.24
N ILE A 213 -1.81 11.74 18.66
CA ILE A 213 -1.04 10.60 19.15
C ILE A 213 -0.52 10.99 20.54
N TYR A 214 -0.74 10.14 21.52
CA TYR A 214 -0.24 10.32 22.88
C TYR A 214 0.31 9.01 23.45
N GLN A 215 1.11 9.12 24.50
CA GLN A 215 1.64 7.96 25.21
C GLN A 215 0.69 7.58 26.35
N ASP A 216 0.25 6.32 26.38
CA ASP A 216 -0.49 5.72 27.49
C ASP A 216 0.31 4.53 28.07
N THR A 217 -0.27 3.84 29.04
CA THR A 217 0.19 2.53 29.51
C THR A 217 -0.15 1.44 28.50
N ILE A 218 0.56 0.31 28.57
CA ILE A 218 0.23 -0.87 27.76
C ILE A 218 -1.13 -1.41 28.26
N PRO A 219 -2.12 -1.61 27.38
CA PRO A 219 -3.44 -2.07 27.81
C PRO A 219 -3.38 -3.49 28.36
N GLY A 220 -4.34 -3.85 29.21
CA GLY A 220 -4.46 -5.22 29.72
C GLY A 220 -4.81 -6.25 28.63
N PRO A 221 -4.96 -7.54 28.99
CA PRO A 221 -5.52 -8.55 28.09
C PRO A 221 -6.87 -8.12 27.50
N LEU A 222 -7.18 -8.56 26.28
CA LEU A 222 -8.38 -8.15 25.54
C LEU A 222 -9.65 -8.39 26.35
N GLU A 223 -9.71 -9.50 27.09
CA GLU A 223 -10.84 -9.90 27.92
C GLU A 223 -11.07 -8.95 29.09
N SER A 224 -10.02 -8.31 29.60
CA SER A 224 -10.11 -7.36 30.73
C SER A 224 -10.52 -5.95 30.31
N GLU A 225 -10.30 -5.61 29.05
CA GLU A 225 -10.64 -4.30 28.45
C GLU A 225 -11.95 -4.38 27.64
N ALA A 226 -12.56 -5.56 27.56
CA ALA A 226 -13.82 -5.76 26.84
C ALA A 226 -14.96 -5.04 27.56
N ILE A 227 -15.65 -4.17 26.83
CA ILE A 227 -16.85 -3.48 27.32
C ILE A 227 -18.08 -4.11 26.69
N GLU A 228 -19.07 -4.47 27.50
CA GLU A 228 -20.36 -4.95 26.99
C GLU A 228 -21.20 -3.77 26.48
N SER A 229 -21.56 -3.80 25.19
CA SER A 229 -22.57 -2.88 24.65
C SER A 229 -23.96 -3.48 24.85
N PRO A 230 -24.95 -2.72 25.37
CA PRO A 230 -26.33 -3.19 25.48
C PRO A 230 -26.99 -3.45 24.11
N TYR A 231 -26.36 -2.99 23.02
CA TYR A 231 -26.81 -3.22 21.65
C TYR A 231 -26.10 -4.43 20.99
N GLY A 232 -25.23 -5.12 21.73
CA GLY A 232 -24.40 -6.22 21.25
C GLY A 232 -23.14 -5.77 20.51
N THR A 233 -22.44 -6.72 19.90
CA THR A 233 -21.21 -6.46 19.13
C THR A 233 -21.50 -6.30 17.65
N ILE A 234 -20.58 -5.64 16.92
CA ILE A 234 -20.66 -5.54 15.47
C ILE A 234 -20.61 -6.97 14.87
N PRO A 235 -21.61 -7.40 14.08
CA PRO A 235 -21.74 -8.80 13.65
C PRO A 235 -20.73 -9.19 12.56
N GLN A 236 -20.25 -8.23 11.78
CA GLN A 236 -19.21 -8.46 10.78
C GLN A 236 -17.87 -8.02 11.35
N SER A 237 -16.87 -8.89 11.30
CA SER A 237 -15.52 -8.55 11.77
C SER A 237 -14.93 -7.41 10.95
N TYR A 238 -14.35 -6.42 11.63
CA TYR A 238 -13.50 -5.39 11.02
C TYR A 238 -12.04 -5.79 10.94
N LYS A 239 -11.68 -6.98 11.45
CA LYS A 239 -10.36 -7.60 11.33
C LYS A 239 -10.38 -8.68 10.25
N HIS A 240 -9.28 -8.80 9.50
CA HIS A 240 -9.04 -9.91 8.58
C HIS A 240 -7.59 -10.39 8.59
N SER A 241 -7.37 -11.70 8.74
CA SER A 241 -6.02 -12.27 8.79
C SER A 241 -5.50 -12.65 7.39
N LEU A 242 -4.98 -11.67 6.65
CA LEU A 242 -4.54 -11.85 5.27
C LEU A 242 -3.46 -12.93 5.17
N LEU A 243 -2.39 -12.87 5.96
CA LEU A 243 -1.30 -13.86 5.88
C LEU A 243 -1.72 -15.29 6.30
N ALA A 244 -2.78 -15.44 7.08
CA ALA A 244 -3.32 -16.75 7.44
C ALA A 244 -4.07 -17.43 6.28
N GLN A 245 -4.43 -16.69 5.23
CA GLN A 245 -4.99 -17.28 4.02
C GLN A 245 -3.99 -18.21 3.34
N LYS A 246 -4.51 -19.30 2.76
CA LYS A 246 -3.75 -20.10 1.81
C LYS A 246 -3.47 -19.23 0.57
N PRO A 247 -2.19 -18.98 0.22
CA PRO A 247 -1.88 -18.17 -0.94
C PRO A 247 -2.20 -18.91 -2.24
N MET A 248 -2.49 -18.14 -3.28
CA MET A 248 -2.45 -18.60 -4.67
C MET A 248 -0.98 -18.68 -5.09
N THR A 249 -0.44 -19.90 -5.16
CA THR A 249 0.94 -20.12 -5.60
C THR A 249 1.04 -20.10 -7.11
N THR A 250 2.01 -19.35 -7.61
CA THR A 250 2.34 -19.24 -9.03
C THR A 250 3.83 -19.56 -9.24
N PRO A 251 4.29 -19.83 -10.47
CA PRO A 251 5.69 -20.22 -10.69
C PRO A 251 6.73 -19.20 -10.19
N GLY A 252 6.42 -17.90 -10.28
CA GLY A 252 7.33 -16.82 -9.85
C GLY A 252 7.12 -16.30 -8.42
N GLY A 253 6.13 -16.82 -7.68
CA GLY A 253 5.80 -16.29 -6.36
C GLY A 253 4.41 -16.67 -5.88
N SER A 254 3.76 -15.80 -5.10
CA SER A 254 2.46 -16.09 -4.52
C SER A 254 1.63 -14.83 -4.30
N VAL A 255 0.30 -15.00 -4.24
CA VAL A 255 -0.64 -13.88 -4.06
C VAL A 255 -1.69 -14.22 -3.04
N ARG A 256 -2.07 -13.22 -2.23
CA ARG A 256 -3.25 -13.28 -1.34
C ARG A 256 -4.11 -12.06 -1.59
N ILE A 257 -5.40 -12.28 -1.83
CA ILE A 257 -6.36 -11.21 -2.15
C ILE A 257 -7.31 -11.04 -0.97
N ALA A 258 -7.54 -9.79 -0.56
CA ALA A 258 -8.63 -9.41 0.33
C ALA A 258 -9.58 -8.44 -0.39
N ASP A 259 -10.83 -8.85 -0.53
CA ASP A 259 -11.92 -8.04 -1.07
C ASP A 259 -13.24 -8.49 -0.44
N THR A 260 -14.39 -7.94 -0.88
CA THR A 260 -15.69 -8.29 -0.26
C THR A 260 -16.08 -9.77 -0.34
N SER A 261 -15.40 -10.61 -1.12
CA SER A 261 -15.66 -12.06 -1.16
C SER A 261 -15.15 -12.82 0.08
N ASN A 262 -14.16 -12.26 0.79
CA ASN A 262 -13.58 -12.89 1.99
C ASN A 262 -13.37 -11.91 3.15
N PHE A 263 -13.48 -10.60 2.90
CA PHE A 263 -13.51 -9.55 3.90
C PHE A 263 -14.72 -8.61 3.63
N PRO A 264 -15.96 -9.05 3.94
CA PRO A 264 -17.19 -8.44 3.43
C PRO A 264 -17.44 -6.97 3.81
N VAL A 265 -16.75 -6.46 4.83
CA VAL A 265 -16.88 -5.07 5.28
C VAL A 265 -16.07 -4.10 4.41
N ALA A 266 -15.01 -4.57 3.72
CA ALA A 266 -14.12 -3.76 2.90
C ALA A 266 -14.74 -3.41 1.53
N LYS A 267 -15.79 -2.59 1.56
CA LYS A 267 -16.61 -2.27 0.38
C LYS A 267 -15.98 -1.28 -0.58
N THR A 268 -14.99 -0.52 -0.13
CA THR A 268 -14.35 0.55 -0.89
C THR A 268 -12.88 0.27 -1.18
N THR A 269 -12.31 -0.81 -0.63
CA THR A 269 -10.90 -1.18 -0.82
C THR A 269 -10.76 -2.68 -1.06
N ALA A 270 -10.29 -3.03 -2.25
CA ALA A 270 -9.82 -4.37 -2.57
C ALA A 270 -8.28 -4.33 -2.64
N ALA A 271 -7.62 -5.38 -2.17
CA ALA A 271 -6.16 -5.42 -2.15
C ALA A 271 -5.60 -6.81 -2.43
N ALA A 272 -4.36 -6.85 -2.93
CA ALA A 272 -3.57 -8.06 -3.09
C ALA A 272 -2.19 -7.85 -2.46
N LEU A 273 -1.76 -8.80 -1.62
CA LEU A 273 -0.37 -8.93 -1.23
C LEU A 273 0.33 -9.86 -2.21
N VAL A 274 1.33 -9.33 -2.91
CA VAL A 274 2.03 -10.02 -3.99
C VAL A 274 3.47 -10.29 -3.56
N GLU A 275 3.87 -11.55 -3.70
CA GLU A 275 5.23 -12.04 -3.55
C GLU A 275 5.84 -12.26 -4.94
N ILE A 276 6.98 -11.65 -5.22
CA ILE A 276 7.77 -11.90 -6.43
C ILE A 276 9.16 -12.36 -6.02
N LYS A 277 9.47 -13.63 -6.27
CA LYS A 277 10.79 -14.21 -5.99
C LYS A 277 11.87 -13.59 -6.90
N PRO A 278 13.16 -13.68 -6.54
CA PRO A 278 14.25 -13.27 -7.44
C PRO A 278 14.11 -13.92 -8.81
N GLY A 279 14.29 -13.13 -9.87
CA GLY A 279 14.07 -13.57 -11.25
C GLY A 279 12.60 -13.81 -11.60
N GLY A 280 11.65 -13.35 -10.78
CA GLY A 280 10.21 -13.37 -11.05
C GLY A 280 9.68 -12.00 -11.49
N MET A 281 8.46 -12.01 -12.03
CA MET A 281 7.74 -10.83 -12.48
C MET A 281 6.23 -11.02 -12.33
N ARG A 282 5.56 -10.03 -11.74
CA ARG A 282 4.11 -9.84 -11.87
C ARG A 282 3.83 -9.51 -13.33
N GLU A 283 3.08 -10.38 -14.00
CA GLU A 283 2.97 -10.38 -15.47
C GLU A 283 2.41 -9.06 -16.05
N ILE A 284 2.51 -8.89 -17.38
CA ILE A 284 1.91 -7.74 -18.05
C ILE A 284 0.38 -7.82 -17.96
N HIS A 285 -0.24 -6.78 -17.43
CA HIS A 285 -1.66 -6.72 -17.16
C HIS A 285 -2.15 -5.27 -17.01
N TRP A 286 -3.46 -5.11 -16.80
CA TRP A 286 -4.07 -3.82 -16.45
C TRP A 286 -5.32 -4.04 -15.58
N HIS A 287 -5.82 -2.94 -15.00
CA HIS A 287 -6.94 -2.92 -14.09
C HIS A 287 -8.02 -1.92 -14.56
N PRO A 288 -9.31 -2.18 -14.26
CA PRO A 288 -10.41 -1.26 -14.53
C PRO A 288 -10.56 -0.15 -13.46
N ASN A 289 -9.60 -0.06 -12.54
CA ASN A 289 -9.51 0.92 -11.47
C ASN A 289 -8.05 1.38 -11.37
N ASP A 290 -7.81 2.53 -10.74
CA ASP A 290 -6.45 2.94 -10.40
C ASP A 290 -5.88 1.99 -9.35
N GLU A 291 -4.58 1.75 -9.44
CA GLU A 291 -3.82 0.89 -8.54
C GLU A 291 -2.88 1.73 -7.68
N PHE A 292 -3.13 1.75 -6.37
CA PHE A 292 -2.18 2.23 -5.39
C PHE A 292 -1.25 1.09 -4.97
N GLN A 293 0.05 1.33 -4.99
CA GLN A 293 1.05 0.32 -4.63
C GLN A 293 1.86 0.76 -3.41
N TYR A 294 2.18 -0.18 -2.53
CA TYR A 294 3.15 0.03 -1.46
C TYR A 294 4.17 -1.12 -1.45
N PHE A 295 5.45 -0.79 -1.54
CA PHE A 295 6.53 -1.76 -1.58
C PHE A 295 7.06 -2.01 -0.16
N LEU A 296 6.92 -3.24 0.32
CA LEU A 296 7.34 -3.65 1.67
C LEU A 296 8.82 -4.04 1.69
N THR A 297 9.26 -4.80 0.68
CA THR A 297 10.62 -5.32 0.60
C THR A 297 11.10 -5.49 -0.84
N GLY A 298 12.41 -5.69 -0.99
CA GLY A 298 13.05 -6.03 -2.26
C GLY A 298 13.28 -4.81 -3.15
N GLN A 299 13.73 -5.09 -4.37
CA GLN A 299 14.01 -4.10 -5.41
C GLN A 299 13.31 -4.54 -6.68
N SER A 300 12.55 -3.63 -7.27
CA SER A 300 11.76 -3.91 -8.47
C SER A 300 11.79 -2.74 -9.43
N ARG A 301 11.42 -3.01 -10.67
CA ARG A 301 11.07 -1.98 -11.64
C ARG A 301 9.70 -2.25 -12.24
N MET A 302 9.04 -1.21 -12.69
CA MET A 302 7.77 -1.30 -13.41
C MET A 302 7.79 -0.34 -14.59
N THR A 303 7.52 -0.85 -15.79
CA THR A 303 7.17 -0.03 -16.94
C THR A 303 5.66 0.12 -16.98
N VAL A 304 5.20 1.36 -17.10
CA VAL A 304 3.79 1.69 -17.31
C VAL A 304 3.62 2.19 -18.74
N PHE A 305 2.63 1.63 -19.43
CA PHE A 305 2.22 1.97 -20.79
C PHE A 305 0.88 2.71 -20.75
N ALA A 306 0.83 3.89 -21.36
CA ALA A 306 -0.33 4.77 -21.42
C ALA A 306 -0.78 5.03 -22.86
N ASP A 307 -2.10 5.09 -23.03
CA ASP A 307 -2.82 5.65 -24.18
C ASP A 307 -2.13 5.42 -25.54
N THR A 308 -1.74 6.50 -26.21
CA THR A 308 -1.25 6.55 -27.60
C THR A 308 0.21 6.11 -27.77
N GLY A 309 0.70 5.24 -26.88
CA GLY A 309 2.03 4.64 -26.98
C GLY A 309 3.11 5.24 -26.07
N ALA A 310 2.73 6.06 -25.08
CA ALA A 310 3.70 6.55 -24.10
C ALA A 310 4.05 5.45 -23.10
N SER A 311 5.31 5.40 -22.68
CA SER A 311 5.82 4.41 -21.74
C SER A 311 6.92 5.01 -20.87
N ARG A 312 6.89 4.67 -19.58
CA ARG A 312 7.95 5.08 -18.64
C ARG A 312 8.19 4.00 -17.60
N THR A 313 9.46 3.78 -17.27
CA THR A 313 9.93 2.82 -16.28
C THR A 313 10.34 3.53 -15.00
N PHE A 314 9.95 2.96 -13.86
CA PHE A 314 10.26 3.46 -12.52
C PHE A 314 10.82 2.32 -11.66
N ASP A 315 11.81 2.64 -10.82
CA ASP A 315 12.36 1.72 -9.82
C ASP A 315 11.63 1.86 -8.48
N TYR A 316 11.42 0.76 -7.77
CA TYR A 316 10.74 0.74 -6.47
C TYR A 316 11.47 -0.16 -5.47
N ARG A 317 11.53 0.30 -4.21
CA ARG A 317 12.09 -0.40 -3.05
C ARG A 317 11.19 -0.26 -1.83
N ALA A 318 11.58 -0.89 -0.73
CA ALA A 318 10.87 -0.75 0.55
C ALA A 318 10.61 0.71 0.95
N GLY A 319 9.36 1.02 1.30
CA GLY A 319 8.92 2.36 1.69
C GLY A 319 8.47 3.26 0.54
N ASP A 320 8.55 2.78 -0.71
CA ASP A 320 8.03 3.49 -1.86
C ASP A 320 6.54 3.22 -2.08
N VAL A 321 5.86 4.25 -2.57
CA VAL A 321 4.52 4.21 -3.12
C VAL A 321 4.59 4.29 -4.64
N GLY A 322 3.88 3.39 -5.29
CA GLY A 322 3.61 3.42 -6.72
C GLY A 322 2.16 3.76 -7.01
N TYR A 323 1.87 4.25 -8.21
CA TYR A 323 0.49 4.47 -8.65
C TYR A 323 0.34 4.20 -10.13
N VAL A 324 -0.67 3.42 -10.52
CA VAL A 324 -0.96 3.14 -11.93
C VAL A 324 -2.39 3.58 -12.25
N PRO A 325 -2.56 4.58 -13.13
CA PRO A 325 -3.90 5.00 -13.57
C PRO A 325 -4.69 3.87 -14.24
N THR A 326 -6.01 3.97 -14.11
CA THR A 326 -6.97 3.03 -14.69
C THR A 326 -6.66 2.73 -16.16
N GLY A 327 -6.61 1.45 -16.50
CA GLY A 327 -6.40 0.99 -17.88
C GLY A 327 -4.95 1.03 -18.37
N TYR A 328 -4.00 1.61 -17.62
CA TYR A 328 -2.60 1.65 -18.02
C TYR A 328 -1.99 0.25 -17.86
N GLY A 329 -1.38 -0.24 -18.95
CA GLY A 329 -0.75 -1.56 -19.00
C GLY A 329 0.59 -1.54 -18.26
N HIS A 330 0.85 -2.53 -17.42
CA HIS A 330 2.09 -2.54 -16.64
C HIS A 330 2.50 -3.95 -16.19
N TYR A 331 3.73 -4.06 -15.71
CA TYR A 331 4.29 -5.24 -15.04
C TYR A 331 5.15 -4.79 -13.86
N VAL A 332 5.38 -5.67 -12.89
CA VAL A 332 6.35 -5.41 -11.79
C VAL A 332 7.39 -6.53 -11.80
N GLN A 333 8.64 -6.18 -12.08
CA GLN A 333 9.73 -7.14 -12.19
C GLN A 333 10.65 -7.04 -10.99
N ASN A 334 10.99 -8.19 -10.39
CA ASN A 334 12.03 -8.23 -9.37
C ASN A 334 13.41 -8.15 -10.05
N ILE A 335 14.16 -7.09 -9.74
CA ILE A 335 15.51 -6.82 -10.27
C ILE A 335 16.60 -7.07 -9.22
N GLY A 336 16.21 -7.44 -8.01
CA GLY A 336 17.11 -7.73 -6.89
C GLY A 336 17.31 -9.23 -6.65
N ASN A 337 18.10 -9.51 -5.62
CA ASN A 337 18.38 -10.87 -5.14
C ASN A 337 17.48 -11.29 -3.96
N GLU A 338 16.66 -10.37 -3.47
CA GLU A 338 15.69 -10.62 -2.39
C GLU A 338 14.27 -10.69 -2.94
N THR A 339 13.37 -11.32 -2.21
CA THR A 339 11.94 -11.35 -2.57
C THR A 339 11.34 -9.94 -2.47
N VAL A 340 10.66 -9.54 -3.53
CA VAL A 340 9.81 -8.34 -3.52
C VAL A 340 8.46 -8.73 -2.93
N TRP A 341 8.07 -8.01 -1.88
CA TRP A 341 6.71 -8.03 -1.35
C TRP A 341 6.14 -6.65 -1.51
N PHE A 342 4.98 -6.56 -2.15
CA PHE A 342 4.26 -5.29 -2.31
C PHE A 342 2.75 -5.51 -2.24
N LEU A 343 2.04 -4.44 -1.93
CA LEU A 343 0.57 -4.39 -1.94
C LEU A 343 0.12 -3.73 -3.25
N GLU A 344 -0.86 -4.35 -3.91
CA GLU A 344 -1.72 -3.71 -4.92
C GLU A 344 -3.03 -3.37 -4.19
N ALA A 345 -3.49 -2.11 -4.22
CA ALA A 345 -4.74 -1.67 -3.59
C ALA A 345 -5.57 -0.83 -4.56
N PHE A 346 -6.88 -1.00 -4.50
CA PHE A 346 -7.82 -0.43 -5.45
C PHE A 346 -9.01 0.14 -4.70
N ARG A 347 -9.47 1.33 -5.11
CA ARG A 347 -10.76 1.86 -4.70
C ARG A 347 -11.90 1.08 -5.39
N SER A 348 -12.23 -0.09 -4.84
CA SER A 348 -13.16 -1.06 -5.42
C SER A 348 -13.64 -2.03 -4.35
N ASP A 349 -14.80 -2.65 -4.56
CA ASP A 349 -15.33 -3.72 -3.71
C ASP A 349 -14.71 -5.10 -4.02
N ARG A 350 -14.13 -5.25 -5.22
CA ARG A 350 -13.59 -6.50 -5.75
C ARG A 350 -12.26 -6.29 -6.46
N PHE A 351 -11.34 -7.23 -6.29
CA PHE A 351 -10.12 -7.28 -7.09
C PHE A 351 -10.44 -7.74 -8.52
N LYS A 352 -9.99 -6.98 -9.52
CA LYS A 352 -10.22 -7.25 -10.95
C LYS A 352 -8.95 -6.94 -11.71
N SER A 353 -8.45 -7.87 -12.52
CA SER A 353 -7.25 -7.71 -13.33
C SER A 353 -7.44 -8.40 -14.67
N ILE A 354 -6.85 -7.84 -15.74
CA ILE A 354 -6.90 -8.40 -17.08
C ILE A 354 -5.46 -8.73 -17.50
N SER A 355 -5.19 -10.03 -17.67
CA SER A 355 -3.89 -10.55 -18.09
C SER A 355 -3.71 -10.42 -19.60
N LEU A 356 -2.60 -9.82 -20.06
CA LEU A 356 -2.27 -9.72 -21.48
C LEU A 356 -2.17 -11.11 -22.12
N SER A 357 -1.45 -12.02 -21.45
CA SER A 357 -1.23 -13.38 -21.94
C SER A 357 -2.53 -14.16 -22.07
N GLN A 358 -3.41 -14.08 -21.06
CA GLN A 358 -4.71 -14.74 -21.11
C GLN A 358 -5.60 -14.15 -22.20
N MET A 359 -5.67 -12.82 -22.30
CA MET A 359 -6.46 -12.11 -23.31
C MET A 359 -6.06 -12.55 -24.72
N MET A 360 -4.75 -12.60 -25.00
CA MET A 360 -4.24 -13.07 -26.29
C MET A 360 -4.54 -14.56 -26.52
N ALA A 361 -4.45 -15.40 -25.49
CA ALA A 361 -4.68 -16.84 -25.59
C ALA A 361 -6.15 -17.22 -25.93
N ILE A 362 -7.10 -16.35 -25.60
CA ILE A 362 -8.54 -16.54 -25.84
C ILE A 362 -9.08 -15.68 -26.99
N THR A 363 -8.23 -14.87 -27.63
CA THR A 363 -8.55 -14.13 -28.85
C THR A 363 -8.24 -14.98 -30.08
N PRO A 364 -8.98 -14.85 -31.22
CA PRO A 364 -8.67 -15.59 -32.44
C PRO A 364 -7.18 -15.47 -32.82
N LYS A 365 -6.49 -16.62 -32.91
CA LYS A 365 -5.03 -16.67 -33.13
C LYS A 365 -4.58 -15.86 -34.34
N GLN A 366 -5.33 -15.92 -35.45
CA GLN A 366 -5.00 -15.18 -36.67
C GLN A 366 -5.06 -13.66 -36.48
N LEU A 367 -5.95 -13.17 -35.61
CA LEU A 367 -6.04 -11.75 -35.29
C LEU A 367 -4.80 -11.31 -34.49
N ILE A 368 -4.41 -12.08 -33.48
CA ILE A 368 -3.16 -11.81 -32.74
C ILE A 368 -1.93 -11.91 -33.64
N ALA A 369 -1.86 -12.94 -34.48
CA ALA A 369 -0.76 -13.17 -35.42
C ALA A 369 -0.58 -11.98 -36.37
N SER A 370 -1.68 -11.50 -36.96
CA SER A 370 -1.65 -10.38 -37.91
C SER A 370 -1.37 -9.03 -37.25
N ASN A 371 -1.85 -8.80 -36.02
CA ASN A 371 -1.56 -7.56 -35.28
C ASN A 371 -0.08 -7.44 -34.89
N LEU A 372 0.56 -8.54 -34.49
CA LEU A 372 1.93 -8.53 -33.95
C LEU A 372 2.98 -9.03 -34.95
N ASN A 373 2.55 -9.54 -36.11
CA ASN A 373 3.40 -10.23 -37.08
C ASN A 373 4.21 -11.39 -36.45
N VAL A 374 3.52 -12.28 -35.74
CA VAL A 374 4.13 -13.39 -34.98
C VAL A 374 3.69 -14.76 -35.47
N GLY A 375 4.60 -15.74 -35.38
CA GLY A 375 4.39 -17.11 -35.82
C GLY A 375 3.77 -18.05 -34.77
N PRO A 376 3.51 -19.31 -35.16
CA PRO A 376 2.90 -20.32 -34.29
C PRO A 376 3.68 -20.61 -33.00
N GLY A 377 5.02 -20.49 -33.01
CA GLY A 377 5.86 -20.73 -31.83
C GLY A 377 5.43 -19.88 -30.63
N PHE A 378 5.33 -18.56 -30.82
CA PHE A 378 4.83 -17.65 -29.79
C PHE A 378 3.35 -17.89 -29.45
N LEU A 379 2.49 -18.07 -30.46
CA LEU A 379 1.05 -18.26 -30.24
C LEU A 379 0.72 -19.54 -29.46
N ASN A 380 1.58 -20.55 -29.52
CA ASN A 380 1.43 -21.79 -28.76
C ASN A 380 1.95 -21.69 -27.32
N ALA A 381 2.80 -20.69 -27.02
CA ALA A 381 3.25 -20.40 -25.65
C ALA A 381 2.21 -19.65 -24.80
N LEU A 382 1.18 -19.08 -25.43
CA LEU A 382 0.10 -18.36 -24.73
C LEU A 382 -0.75 -19.31 -23.87
N SER A 383 -0.98 -18.95 -22.60
CA SER A 383 -1.77 -19.76 -21.66
C SER A 383 -3.21 -19.23 -21.52
N ARG A 384 -4.18 -20.13 -21.72
CA ARG A 384 -5.62 -19.84 -21.49
C ARG A 384 -5.99 -19.85 -20.01
N SER A 385 -5.33 -20.68 -19.21
CA SER A 385 -5.55 -20.80 -17.78
C SER A 385 -4.48 -19.99 -17.04
N LYS A 386 -4.87 -18.84 -16.51
CA LYS A 386 -4.02 -18.02 -15.65
C LYS A 386 -4.72 -17.79 -14.31
N PHE A 387 -3.91 -17.79 -13.25
CA PHE A 387 -4.36 -17.31 -11.96
C PHE A 387 -4.63 -15.82 -12.06
N GLN A 388 -5.67 -15.35 -11.38
CA GLN A 388 -5.87 -13.92 -11.16
C GLN A 388 -4.62 -13.38 -10.43
N CYS A 389 -4.02 -12.29 -10.93
CA CYS A 389 -2.78 -11.71 -10.39
C CYS A 389 -1.55 -12.65 -10.53
N SER A 390 -1.24 -13.13 -11.74
CA SER A 390 -0.16 -14.14 -11.92
C SER A 390 1.26 -13.56 -11.79
N VAL A 391 2.14 -14.30 -11.09
CA VAL A 391 3.59 -14.05 -11.05
C VAL A 391 4.32 -15.18 -11.77
N GLY A 392 5.09 -14.84 -12.80
CA GLY A 392 5.85 -15.79 -13.62
C GLY A 392 7.37 -15.60 -13.48
N PRO A 393 8.20 -16.55 -13.93
CA PRO A 393 9.64 -16.35 -14.01
C PRO A 393 10.00 -15.45 -15.20
N CYS A 394 11.05 -14.65 -15.06
CA CYS A 394 11.60 -13.81 -16.14
C CYS A 394 12.32 -14.62 -17.22
N PHE A 395 12.80 -15.82 -16.90
CA PHE A 395 13.50 -16.71 -17.83
C PHE A 395 12.63 -17.91 -18.17
N HIS A 396 12.43 -18.17 -19.46
CA HIS A 396 11.79 -19.39 -19.96
C HIS A 396 12.82 -20.09 -20.87
N GLN A 397 13.06 -21.38 -20.65
CA GLN A 397 14.11 -22.16 -21.33
C GLN A 397 13.80 -22.53 -22.79
N THR A 398 12.66 -22.12 -23.34
CA THR A 398 12.25 -22.50 -24.69
C THR A 398 12.56 -21.39 -25.68
N GLU A 399 13.56 -21.61 -26.52
CA GLU A 399 13.72 -20.87 -27.77
C GLU A 399 12.43 -21.03 -28.60
N CYS A 400 11.87 -19.91 -29.06
CA CYS A 400 10.81 -19.97 -30.06
C CYS A 400 11.49 -20.42 -31.36
N SER A 401 11.34 -21.69 -31.74
CA SER A 401 11.74 -22.14 -33.07
C SER A 401 10.84 -21.46 -34.10
N ASP A 402 11.47 -20.79 -35.05
CA ASP A 402 10.86 -20.03 -36.15
C ASP A 402 9.76 -20.79 -36.91
#